data_AF-A0A1E3X653-F1
#
_entry.id   AF-A0A1E3X653-F1
#
_cell.length_a   1.000
_cell.length_b   1.000
_cell.length_c   1.000
_cell.angle_alpha   90.00
_cell.angle_beta   90.00
_cell.angle_gamma   90.00
#
_symmetry.space_group_name_H-M   'P 1'
#
loop_
_entity.id
_entity.type
_entity.pdbx_description
1 polymer ?
#
loop_
_entity_poly.entity_id
_entity_poly.type
_entity_poly.pdbx_seq_one_letter_code
_entity_poly.pdbx_strand_id
1 'polypeptide(L)'
;MIVEEVRRNIVPEVFREFLEFILELTNLDEDIFVPFELGAKYEAKGLKPSDAFIAAFTEWVGADVLVTENRHFLSCHLGLPFKVLTAEKCLNLI
;
A
#
# COMPACT_ATOMS: atom_id res chain seq x y z
N MET A 1 5.25 7.62 7.03
CA MET A 1 4.17 6.63 7.01
C MET A 1 2.85 7.33 7.27
N ILE A 2 1.74 6.82 6.73
CA ILE A 2 0.40 7.42 6.89
C ILE A 2 0.03 7.53 8.38
N VAL A 3 0.29 6.49 9.17
CA VAL A 3 0.01 6.46 10.62
C VAL A 3 0.72 7.59 11.38
N GLU A 4 1.99 7.84 11.07
CA GLU A 4 2.77 8.94 11.68
C GLU A 4 2.26 10.32 11.24
N GLU A 5 1.78 10.45 10.00
CA GLU A 5 1.17 11.69 9.54
C GLU A 5 -0.16 11.95 10.26
N VAL A 6 -1.00 10.92 10.42
CA VAL A 6 -2.24 11.02 11.20
C VAL A 6 -1.92 11.42 12.64
N ARG A 7 -0.95 10.77 13.28
CA ARG A 7 -0.49 11.10 14.65
C ARG A 7 -0.08 12.56 14.82
N ARG A 8 0.56 13.15 13.80
CA ARG A 8 1.00 14.56 13.84
C ARG A 8 -0.15 15.55 13.71
N ASN A 9 -1.27 15.14 13.11
CA ASN A 9 -2.37 16.03 12.74
C ASN A 9 -3.61 15.89 13.64
N ILE A 10 -3.63 14.94 14.59
CA ILE A 10 -4.74 14.77 15.53
C ILE A 10 -4.24 14.77 16.98
N VAL A 11 -5.15 15.08 17.91
CA VAL A 11 -4.83 15.08 19.35
C VAL A 11 -4.56 13.64 19.84
N PRO A 12 -3.66 13.43 20.80
CA PRO A 12 -3.25 12.09 21.25
C PRO A 12 -4.41 11.19 21.68
N GLU A 13 -5.44 11.74 22.29
CA GLU A 13 -6.62 11.01 22.75
C GLU A 13 -7.40 10.40 21.57
N VAL A 14 -7.55 11.17 20.48
CA VAL A 14 -8.23 10.74 19.25
C VAL A 14 -7.35 9.79 18.44
N PHE A 15 -6.02 9.90 18.53
CA PHE A 15 -5.11 8.96 17.89
C PHE A 15 -5.23 7.54 18.43
N ARG A 16 -5.47 7.38 19.74
CA ARG A 16 -5.73 6.07 20.33
C ARG A 16 -6.99 5.45 19.74
N GLU A 17 -8.09 6.19 19.70
CA GLU A 17 -9.37 5.72 19.13
C GLU A 17 -9.23 5.36 17.65
N PHE A 18 -8.48 6.15 16.88
CA PHE A 18 -8.16 5.85 15.49
C PHE A 18 -7.42 4.51 15.35
N LEU A 19 -6.37 4.27 16.15
CA LEU A 19 -5.61 3.03 16.10
C LEU A 19 -6.46 1.82 16.51
N GLU A 20 -7.25 1.95 17.58
CA GLU A 20 -8.15 0.89 18.05
C GLU A 20 -9.15 0.51 16.95
N PHE A 21 -9.77 1.50 16.31
CA PHE A 21 -10.70 1.29 15.20
C PHE A 21 -10.05 0.57 14.01
N ILE A 22 -8.85 0.98 13.61
CA ILE A 22 -8.13 0.34 12.49
C ILE A 22 -7.76 -1.10 12.83
N LEU A 23 -7.23 -1.35 14.02
CA LEU A 23 -6.79 -2.68 14.46
C LEU A 23 -7.97 -3.65 14.71
N GLU A 24 -9.17 -3.14 15.00
CA GLU A 24 -10.38 -3.97 15.06
C GLU A 24 -10.82 -4.46 13.68
N LEU A 25 -10.63 -3.65 12.64
CA LEU A 25 -11.08 -3.95 11.28
C LEU A 25 -10.04 -4.65 10.40
N THR A 26 -8.76 -4.45 10.66
CA THR A 26 -7.68 -5.00 9.84
C THR A 26 -6.41 -5.24 10.64
N ASN A 27 -5.59 -6.19 10.16
CA ASN A 27 -4.22 -6.31 10.61
C ASN A 27 -3.35 -5.26 9.93
N LEU A 28 -2.43 -4.67 10.68
CA LEU A 28 -1.36 -3.85 10.13
C LEU A 28 -0.13 -4.74 9.90
N ASP A 29 0.27 -4.86 8.65
CA ASP A 29 1.53 -5.52 8.29
C ASP A 29 2.62 -4.44 8.19
N GLU A 30 3.56 -4.48 9.13
CA GLU A 30 4.76 -3.63 9.14
C GLU A 30 6.01 -4.39 8.67
N ASP A 31 5.89 -5.67 8.26
CA ASP A 31 7.05 -6.47 7.86
C ASP A 31 7.60 -5.96 6.53
N ILE A 32 8.79 -5.36 6.61
CA ILE A 32 9.53 -4.82 5.47
C ILE A 32 10.33 -5.88 4.70
N PHE A 33 10.20 -7.17 5.06
CA PHE A 33 10.99 -8.26 4.49
C PHE A 33 10.45 -8.73 3.13
N VAL A 34 10.45 -7.81 2.16
CA VAL A 34 10.24 -8.17 0.75
C VAL A 34 11.52 -8.78 0.18
N PRO A 35 11.47 -9.96 -0.45
CA PRO A 35 12.63 -10.54 -1.14
C PRO A 35 13.23 -9.56 -2.13
N PHE A 36 14.56 -9.39 -2.07
CA PHE A 36 15.28 -8.42 -2.90
C PHE A 36 15.03 -8.65 -4.40
N GLU A 37 14.93 -9.91 -4.81
CA GLU A 37 14.70 -10.31 -6.19
C GLU A 37 13.36 -9.81 -6.73
N LEU A 38 12.33 -9.75 -5.88
CA LEU A 38 11.02 -9.20 -6.23
C LEU A 38 11.11 -7.69 -6.44
N GLY A 39 11.80 -6.96 -5.56
CA GLY A 39 12.06 -5.53 -5.75
C GLY A 39 12.81 -5.24 -7.05
N ALA A 40 13.93 -5.94 -7.27
CA ALA A 40 14.76 -5.79 -8.47
C ALA A 40 14.00 -6.10 -9.77
N LYS A 41 13.10 -7.10 -9.76
CA LYS A 41 12.20 -7.42 -10.89
C LYS A 41 11.36 -6.21 -11.29
N TYR A 42 10.85 -5.45 -10.34
CA TYR A 42 10.01 -4.30 -10.60
C TYR A 42 10.80 -3.05 -11.00
N GLU A 43 12.00 -2.85 -10.44
CA GLU A 43 12.93 -1.81 -10.90
C GLU A 43 13.35 -2.03 -12.36
N ALA A 44 13.66 -3.29 -12.73
CA ALA A 44 13.98 -3.65 -14.11
C ALA A 44 12.80 -3.42 -15.08
N LYS A 45 11.56 -3.42 -14.59
CA LYS A 45 10.36 -3.05 -15.34
C LYS A 45 10.15 -1.53 -15.44
N GLY A 46 11.04 -0.71 -14.87
CA GLY A 46 11.02 0.74 -14.98
C GLY A 46 10.29 1.46 -13.84
N LEU A 47 9.91 0.75 -12.76
CA LEU A 47 9.44 1.41 -11.54
C LEU A 47 10.62 2.06 -10.79
N LYS A 48 10.37 3.21 -10.17
CA LYS A 48 11.33 3.80 -9.24
C LYS A 48 11.49 2.87 -8.03
N PRO A 49 12.64 2.87 -7.32
CA PRO A 49 12.88 1.95 -6.21
C PRO A 49 11.75 1.86 -5.17
N SER A 50 11.17 3.00 -4.78
CA SER A 50 10.05 3.02 -3.83
C SER A 50 8.75 2.41 -4.40
N ASP A 51 8.44 2.68 -5.67
CA ASP A 51 7.27 2.07 -6.33
C ASP A 51 7.51 0.58 -6.58
N ALA A 52 8.75 0.20 -6.92
CA ALA A 52 9.13 -1.19 -7.10
C ALA A 52 8.98 -1.99 -5.80
N PHE A 53 9.36 -1.41 -4.67
CA PHE A 53 9.15 -2.01 -3.34
C PHE A 53 7.66 -2.20 -3.04
N ILE A 54 6.81 -1.19 -3.28
CA ILE A 54 5.36 -1.30 -3.06
C ILE A 54 4.75 -2.41 -3.93
N ALA A 55 5.14 -2.47 -5.21
CA ALA A 55 4.66 -3.51 -6.13
C ALA A 55 5.14 -4.90 -5.70
N ALA A 56 6.39 -5.02 -5.29
CA ALA A 56 7.00 -6.24 -4.80
C ALA A 56 6.34 -6.73 -3.51
N PHE A 57 6.09 -5.83 -2.55
CA PHE A 57 5.37 -6.14 -1.31
C PHE A 57 3.95 -6.63 -1.61
N THR A 58 3.22 -5.93 -2.50
CA THR A 58 1.86 -6.30 -2.88
C THR A 58 1.80 -7.71 -3.49
N GLU A 59 2.74 -8.04 -4.38
CA GLU A 59 2.87 -9.40 -4.93
C GLU A 59 3.26 -10.42 -3.83
N TRP A 60 4.18 -10.05 -2.94
CA TRP A 60 4.71 -10.94 -1.91
C TRP A 60 3.67 -11.36 -0.87
N VAL A 61 2.85 -10.41 -0.39
CA VAL A 61 1.76 -10.70 0.55
C VAL A 61 0.56 -11.37 -0.13
N GLY A 62 0.59 -11.53 -1.45
CA GLY A 62 -0.48 -12.17 -2.23
C GLY A 62 -1.75 -11.33 -2.32
N ALA A 63 -1.65 -10.00 -2.27
CA ALA A 63 -2.81 -9.13 -2.35
C ALA A 63 -3.40 -9.09 -3.76
N ASP A 64 -4.72 -9.27 -3.88
CA ASP A 64 -5.44 -9.16 -5.16
C ASP A 64 -5.52 -7.73 -5.70
N VAL A 65 -5.45 -6.74 -4.81
CA VAL A 65 -5.69 -5.33 -5.10
C VAL A 65 -4.72 -4.44 -4.33
N LEU A 66 -4.09 -3.50 -5.05
CA LEU A 66 -3.40 -2.34 -4.50
C LEU A 66 -4.32 -1.12 -4.60
N VAL A 67 -4.72 -0.56 -3.46
CA VAL A 67 -5.46 0.70 -3.40
C VAL A 67 -4.49 1.87 -3.26
N THR A 68 -4.45 2.78 -4.23
CA THR A 68 -3.47 3.87 -4.24
C THR A 68 -3.91 5.06 -5.09
N GLU A 69 -3.52 6.26 -4.66
CA GLU A 69 -3.64 7.51 -5.44
C GLU A 69 -2.34 7.88 -6.16
N ASN A 70 -1.34 7.00 -6.14
CA ASN A 70 -0.08 7.23 -6.83
C ASN A 70 -0.30 7.11 -8.34
N ARG A 71 -0.19 8.25 -9.05
CA ARG A 71 -0.40 8.36 -10.50
C ARG A 71 0.51 7.42 -11.29
N HIS A 72 1.71 7.10 -10.79
CA HIS A 72 2.61 6.16 -11.46
C HIS A 72 1.97 4.77 -11.57
N PHE A 73 1.33 4.28 -10.51
CA PHE A 73 0.61 3.00 -10.54
C PHE A 73 -0.67 3.07 -11.37
N LEU A 74 -1.43 4.17 -11.25
CA LEU A 74 -2.70 4.34 -11.98
C LEU A 74 -2.52 4.46 -13.49
N SER A 75 -1.38 4.98 -13.94
CA SER A 75 -1.00 5.04 -15.36
C SER A 75 -0.13 3.87 -15.82
N CYS A 76 0.35 3.03 -14.90
CA CYS A 76 1.20 1.89 -15.23
C CYS A 76 0.39 0.76 -15.84
N HIS A 77 0.88 0.18 -16.95
CA HIS A 77 0.25 -0.97 -17.61
C HIS A 77 1.19 -2.18 -17.62
N LEU A 78 2.07 -2.30 -16.61
CA LEU A 78 3.16 -3.29 -16.53
C LEU A 78 2.73 -4.76 -16.39
N GLY A 79 1.46 -5.10 -16.66
CA GLY A 79 0.92 -6.43 -16.44
C GLY A 79 1.14 -6.88 -15.00
N LEU A 80 0.73 -6.03 -14.05
CA LEU A 80 0.86 -6.33 -12.63
C LEU A 80 -0.03 -7.55 -12.28
N PRO A 81 0.42 -8.45 -11.39
CA PRO A 81 -0.36 -9.63 -11.01
C PRO A 81 -1.58 -9.29 -10.12
N PHE A 82 -1.71 -8.03 -9.71
CA PHE A 82 -2.78 -7.50 -8.87
C PHE A 82 -3.46 -6.31 -9.56
N LYS A 83 -4.70 -6.00 -9.16
CA LYS A 83 -5.44 -4.83 -9.65
C LYS A 83 -4.97 -3.58 -8.94
N VAL A 84 -5.03 -2.44 -9.64
CA VAL A 84 -4.77 -1.13 -9.03
C VAL A 84 -6.08 -0.34 -9.03
N LEU A 85 -6.52 0.10 -7.85
CA LEU A 85 -7.74 0.88 -7.66
C LEU A 85 -7.46 2.20 -6.93
N THR A 86 -8.27 3.22 -7.19
CA THR A 86 -8.36 4.40 -6.32
C THR A 86 -9.19 4.08 -5.08
N ALA A 87 -9.05 4.88 -4.02
CA ALA A 87 -9.86 4.72 -2.81
C ALA A 87 -11.36 4.84 -3.14
N GLU A 88 -11.73 5.81 -3.97
CA GLU A 88 -13.11 6.00 -4.43
C GLU A 88 -13.68 4.75 -5.12
N LYS A 89 -12.91 4.12 -6.02
CA LYS A 89 -13.35 2.89 -6.69
C LYS A 89 -13.48 1.73 -5.72
N CYS A 90 -12.56 1.63 -4.77
CA CYS A 90 -12.60 0.58 -3.75
C CYS A 90 -13.85 0.68 -2.87
N LEU A 91 -14.28 1.89 -2.50
CA LEU A 91 -15.48 2.10 -1.70
C LEU A 91 -16.77 1.67 -2.42
N ASN A 92 -16.81 1.80 -3.75
CA ASN A 92 -17.96 1.35 -4.55
C ASN A 92 -18.05 -0.19 -4.71
N LEU A 93 -17.08 -0.94 -4.19
CA LEU A 93 -17.07 -2.41 -4.23
C LEU A 93 -17.59 -3.05 -2.92
N ILE A 94 -17.85 -2.25 -1.89
CA ILE A 94 -18.32 -2.66 -0.56
C ILE A 94 -19.80 -2.26 -0.43
#